data_AF-A0A5K1CLL5-F1
#
_entry.id   AF-A0A5K1CLL5-F1
#
_cell.length_a   1.000
_cell.length_b   1.000
_cell.length_c   1.000
_cell.angle_alpha   90.00
_cell.angle_beta   90.00
_cell.angle_gamma   90.00
#
_symmetry.space_group_name_H-M   'P 1'
#
loop_
_entity.id
_entity.type
_entity.pdbx_description
1 polymer ?
#
loop_
_entity_poly.entity_id
_entity_poly.type
_entity_poly.pdbx_seq_one_letter_code
_entity_poly.pdbx_strand_id
1 'polypeptide(L)' 'LSGIHWWYKTASHAAELTAGFYNPCNRDGYAPIAQMLKNHNATLNFTCVELRTLDHHEDFPEALADPEGLVWQ' A
#
# COMPACT_ATOMS: atom_id res chain seq x y z
N LEU A 1 8.19 4.91 3.19
CA LEU A 1 6.85 4.38 3.46
C LEU A 1 6.90 2.87 3.30
N SER A 2 6.34 2.17 4.26
CA SER A 2 6.28 0.70 4.26
C SER A 2 5.20 0.23 3.29
N GLY A 3 5.52 -0.75 2.44
CA GLY A 3 4.58 -1.39 1.53
C GLY A 3 3.69 -2.40 2.24
N ILE A 4 2.55 -1.97 2.76
CA ILE A 4 1.59 -2.84 3.45
C ILE A 4 0.63 -3.45 2.42
N HIS A 5 1.10 -4.52 1.77
CA HIS A 5 0.39 -5.10 0.63
C HIS A 5 -0.66 -6.15 1.01
N TRP A 6 -0.63 -6.71 2.23
CA TRP A 6 -1.60 -7.73 2.65
C TRP A 6 -2.93 -7.07 3.05
N TRP A 7 -4.04 -7.75 2.77
CA TRP A 7 -5.42 -7.22 2.81
C TRP A 7 -5.74 -6.09 1.81
N TYR A 8 -4.83 -5.75 0.90
CA TYR A 8 -5.03 -4.68 -0.08
C TYR A 8 -6.19 -4.95 -1.06
N LYS A 9 -6.47 -6.23 -1.36
CA LYS A 9 -7.63 -6.59 -2.21
C LYS A 9 -8.98 -6.56 -1.48
N THR A 10 -9.02 -6.14 -0.20
CA THR A 10 -10.29 -5.99 0.53
C THR A 10 -10.77 -4.55 0.49
N ALA A 11 -12.09 -4.33 0.51
CA ALA A 11 -12.63 -2.97 0.61
C ALA A 11 -12.12 -2.19 1.85
N SER A 12 -11.80 -2.91 2.92
CA SER A 12 -11.36 -2.31 4.18
C SER A 12 -9.90 -1.86 4.19
N HIS A 13 -9.01 -2.50 3.43
CA HIS A 13 -7.56 -2.28 3.55
C HIS A 13 -7.06 -2.36 5.01
N ALA A 14 -7.55 -3.37 5.76
CA ALA A 14 -7.45 -3.40 7.23
C ALA A 14 -6.03 -3.23 7.77
N ALA A 15 -5.02 -3.83 7.12
CA ALA A 15 -3.63 -3.68 7.55
C ALA A 15 -3.13 -2.24 7.44
N GLU A 16 -3.42 -1.57 6.32
CA GLU A 16 -3.07 -0.16 6.11
C GLU A 16 -3.74 0.73 7.16
N LEU A 17 -5.03 0.50 7.42
CA LEU A 17 -5.77 1.26 8.45
C LEU A 17 -5.13 1.14 9.83
N THR A 18 -4.78 -0.08 10.25
CA THR A 18 -4.16 -0.31 11.57
C THR A 18 -2.74 0.24 11.67
N ALA A 19 -2.02 0.33 10.56
CA ALA A 19 -0.70 0.94 10.51
C ALA A 19 -0.73 2.48 10.46
N GLY A 20 -1.91 3.07 10.30
CA GLY A 20 -2.11 4.52 10.25
C GLY A 20 -2.23 5.09 8.83
N PHE A 21 -2.24 4.26 7.80
CA PHE A 21 -2.57 4.68 6.44
C PHE A 21 -4.08 4.55 6.24
N TYR A 22 -4.78 5.69 6.32
CA TYR A 22 -6.22 5.71 6.06
C TYR A 22 -6.50 5.64 4.54
N ASN A 23 -6.31 4.45 3.97
CA ASN A 23 -6.38 4.11 2.56
C ASN A 23 -7.48 3.06 2.24
N PRO A 24 -8.75 3.26 2.62
CA PRO A 24 -9.83 2.34 2.19
C PRO A 24 -10.05 2.43 0.67
N CYS A 25 -10.78 1.48 0.09
CA CYS A 25 -10.94 1.38 -1.38
C CYS A 25 -11.57 2.61 -2.07
N ASN A 26 -12.17 3.54 -1.32
CA ASN A 26 -12.81 4.75 -1.81
C ASN A 26 -12.04 6.05 -1.48
N ARG A 27 -10.81 5.95 -0.97
CA ARG A 27 -9.97 7.11 -0.63
C ARG A 27 -8.49 6.79 -0.78
N ASP A 28 -7.78 7.67 -1.47
CA ASP A 28 -6.33 7.66 -1.49
C ASP A 28 -5.74 8.17 -0.16
N GLY A 29 -5.15 7.25 0.61
CA GLY A 29 -4.47 7.52 1.88
C GLY A 29 -3.04 8.03 1.75
N TYR A 30 -2.40 7.82 0.59
CA TYR A 30 -1.00 8.18 0.34
C TYR A 30 -0.83 9.57 -0.27
N ALA A 31 -1.77 10.02 -1.10
CA ALA A 31 -1.73 11.36 -1.71
C ALA A 31 -1.56 12.51 -0.69
N PRO A 32 -2.26 12.55 0.47
CA PRO A 32 -2.04 13.57 1.48
C PRO A 32 -0.61 13.55 2.07
N ILE A 33 -0.01 12.38 2.21
CA ILE A 33 1.37 12.22 2.70
C ILE A 33 2.35 12.75 1.65
N ALA A 34 2.17 12.38 0.38
CA ALA A 34 2.99 12.88 -0.72
C ALA A 34 2.90 14.42 -0.84
N GLN A 35 1.69 14.98 -0.70
CA GLN A 35 1.48 16.43 -0.71
C GLN A 35 2.18 17.13 0.47
N MET A 36 2.14 16.52 1.66
CA MET A 36 2.87 17.04 2.82
C MET A 36 4.39 17.03 2.57
N LEU A 37 4.95 15.91 2.09
CA LEU A 37 6.39 15.80 1.78
C LEU A 37 6.84 16.81 0.72
N LYS A 38 6.01 17.03 -0.31
CA LYS A 38 6.25 18.04 -1.34
C LYS A 38 6.42 19.45 -0.76
N ASN A 39 5.62 19.81 0.25
CA ASN A 39 5.74 21.13 0.90
C ASN A 39 7.09 21.32 1.61
N HIS A 40 7.79 20.22 1.92
CA HIS A 40 9.10 20.22 2.58
C HIS A 40 10.26 19.89 1.62
N ASN A 41 10.01 19.79 0.31
CA ASN A 41 10.99 19.31 -0.68
C ASN A 41 11.62 17.96 -0.27
N ALA A 42 10.84 17.10 0.38
CA ALA A 42 11.29 15.80 0.83
C ALA A 42 10.97 14.73 -0.22
N THR A 43 11.89 13.78 -0.41
CA THR A 43 11.69 12.62 -1.28
C THR A 43 10.96 11.51 -0.53
N LEU A 44 10.00 10.89 -1.21
CA LEU A 44 9.35 9.68 -0.73
C LEU A 44 10.16 8.45 -1.13
N ASN A 45 10.58 7.64 -0.17
CA ASN A 45 11.20 6.33 -0.42
C ASN A 45 10.18 5.22 -0.08
N PHE A 46 9.87 4.34 -1.02
CA PHE A 46 8.89 3.28 -0.89
C PHE A 46 9.57 1.91 -0.98
N THR A 47 9.19 0.97 -0.11
CA THR A 47 9.73 -0.41 -0.09
C THR A 47 8.82 -1.37 -0.87
N CYS A 48 9.23 -2.63 -1.08
CA CYS A 48 8.40 -3.69 -1.68
C CYS A 48 8.16 -3.57 -3.20
N VAL A 49 8.99 -2.78 -3.90
CA VAL A 49 8.91 -2.61 -5.36
C VAL A 49 9.30 -3.91 -6.10
N GLU A 50 10.05 -4.79 -5.44
CA GLU A 50 10.48 -6.09 -5.95
C GLU A 50 9.43 -7.20 -5.84
N LEU A 51 8.40 -7.02 -5.02
CA LEU A 51 7.41 -8.07 -4.73
C LEU A 51 6.37 -8.17 -5.84
N ARG A 52 6.09 -9.40 -6.28
CA ARG A 52 5.04 -9.66 -7.29
C ARG A 52 3.77 -10.16 -6.64
N THR A 53 2.64 -9.76 -7.21
CA THR A 53 1.32 -10.19 -6.74
C THR A 53 1.08 -11.69 -7.02
N LEU A 54 1.68 -12.23 -8.09
CA LEU A 54 1.58 -13.65 -8.44
C LEU A 54 2.23 -14.56 -7.39
N ASP A 55 3.43 -14.22 -6.91
CA ASP A 55 4.17 -15.03 -5.94
C ASP A 55 3.36 -15.24 -4.64
N HIS A 56 2.71 -14.19 -4.14
CA HIS A 56 1.85 -14.28 -2.95
C HIS A 56 0.54 -15.02 -3.20
N HIS A 57 0.01 -14.99 -4.42
CA HIS A 57 -1.21 -15.73 -4.73
C HIS A 57 -0.97 -17.25 -4.78
N GLU A 58 0.23 -17.67 -5.17
CA GLU A 58 0.60 -19.10 -5.15
C GLU A 58 0.92 -19.60 -3.74
N ASP A 59 1.64 -18.82 -2.94
CA ASP A 59 2.07 -19.25 -1.60
C ASP A 59 1.02 -18.99 -0.49
N PHE A 60 0.32 -17.84 -0.53
CA PHE A 60 -0.56 -17.36 0.55
C PHE A 60 -1.79 -16.60 0.01
N PRO A 61 -2.71 -17.26 -0.71
CA PRO A 61 -3.88 -16.60 -1.31
C PRO A 61 -4.79 -15.89 -0.30
N GLU A 62 -4.87 -16.39 0.94
CA GLU A 62 -5.66 -15.81 2.03
C GLU A 62 -5.14 -14.46 2.52
N ALA A 63 -3.90 -14.09 2.20
CA ALA A 63 -3.34 -12.79 2.53
C ALA A 63 -4.01 -11.66 1.73
N LEU A 64 -4.72 -11.98 0.64
CA LEU A 64 -5.39 -11.01 -0.23
C LEU A 64 -4.45 -9.87 -0.66
N ALA A 65 -3.20 -10.25 -0.94
CA ALA A 65 -2.13 -9.29 -1.17
C ALA A 65 -2.12 -8.74 -2.60
N ASP A 66 -1.68 -7.49 -2.75
CA ASP A 66 -1.43 -6.86 -4.05
C ASP A 66 -0.29 -5.83 -4.00
N PRO A 67 0.97 -6.28 -3.88
CA PRO A 67 2.12 -5.36 -3.86
C PRO A 67 2.21 -4.50 -5.13
N GLU A 68 1.88 -5.05 -6.31
CA GLU A 68 1.92 -4.28 -7.56
C GLU A 68 0.84 -3.20 -7.59
N GLY A 69 -0.39 -3.53 -7.19
CA GLY A 69 -1.48 -2.56 -7.06
C GLY A 69 -1.16 -1.44 -6.07
N LEU A 70 -0.47 -1.77 -4.98
CA LEU A 70 -0.01 -0.79 -3.98
C LEU A 70 1.11 0.11 -4.51
N VAL A 71 2.06 -0.41 -5.30
CA VAL A 71 3.14 0.39 -5.91
C VAL A 71 2.61 1.34 -7.00
N TRP A 72 1.52 0.95 -7.67
CA TRP A 72 0.90 1.77 -8.73
C TRP A 72 0.11 2.98 -8.22
N GLN A 73 -0.36 2.97 -6.97
CA GLN A 73 -1.12 4.06 -6.36
C GLN A 73 -0.22 5.28 -6.07
#